data_AF-A0A2G5IJM7-F1
#
_entry.id   AF-A0A2G5IJM7-F1
#
_cell.length_a   1.000
_cell.length_b   1.000
_cell.length_c   1.000
_cell.angle_alpha   90.00
_cell.angle_beta   90.00
_cell.angle_gamma   90.00
#
_symmetry.space_group_name_H-M   'P 1'
#
loop_
_entity.id
_entity.type
_entity.pdbx_description
1 polymer ?
#
loop_
_entity_poly.entity_id
_entity_poly.type
_entity_poly.pdbx_seq_one_letter_code
_entity_poly.pdbx_strand_id
1 'polypeptide(L)'
;MAATSSFPTASARHPDMTTRSTPPKPVAGAYVDAPAIHRERLSTQQLAGRSCCWCSGTPDPRFPVPILRDDALYACTPCASMYGVAAVDVDQ
;
A
#
# COMPACT_ATOMS: atom_id res chain seq x y z
N MET A 1 11.08 -2.41 63.81
CA MET A 1 9.69 -2.02 64.13
C MET A 1 8.89 -2.26 62.86
N ALA A 2 7.75 -2.98 62.99
CA ALA A 2 6.84 -3.56 61.98
C ALA A 2 6.72 -2.80 60.63
N ALA A 3 6.76 -3.42 59.44
CA ALA A 3 5.97 -4.53 58.88
C ALA A 3 4.45 -4.30 58.91
N THR A 4 3.89 -3.69 57.86
CA THR A 4 2.51 -3.97 57.41
C THR A 4 2.43 -3.93 55.89
N SER A 5 2.37 -5.13 55.33
CA SER A 5 1.90 -5.45 53.98
C SER A 5 0.40 -5.21 53.86
N SER A 6 -0.07 -4.88 52.66
CA SER A 6 -1.44 -5.16 52.23
C SER A 6 -1.47 -5.34 50.70
N PHE A 7 -1.58 -6.60 50.27
CA PHE A 7 -2.08 -7.02 48.96
C PHE A 7 -3.61 -7.25 49.11
N PRO A 8 -4.46 -7.09 48.08
CA PRO A 8 -4.60 -8.16 47.08
C PRO A 8 -4.82 -7.70 45.62
N THR A 9 -4.40 -8.61 44.74
CA THR A 9 -4.63 -8.77 43.31
C THR A 9 -6.09 -8.55 42.89
N ALA A 10 -6.37 -7.48 42.14
CA ALA A 10 -7.58 -7.37 41.34
C ALA A 10 -7.24 -7.64 39.87
N SER A 11 -7.25 -8.93 39.52
CA SER A 11 -7.35 -9.38 38.14
C SER A 11 -8.79 -9.16 37.69
N ALA A 12 -9.05 -8.06 37.00
CA ALA A 12 -10.25 -7.87 36.19
C ALA A 12 -9.81 -7.91 34.72
N ARG A 13 -9.90 -9.11 34.16
CA ARG A 13 -9.95 -9.36 32.72
C ARG A 13 -11.15 -8.59 32.14
N HIS A 14 -11.00 -7.98 30.98
CA HIS A 14 -11.98 -7.77 29.88
C HIS A 14 -11.65 -6.48 29.11
N PRO A 15 -11.90 -6.46 27.80
CA PRO A 15 -11.36 -7.32 26.77
C PRO A 15 -10.15 -6.65 26.12
N ASP A 16 -9.29 -7.50 25.61
CA ASP A 16 -8.44 -7.26 24.46
C ASP A 16 -9.26 -6.56 23.36
N MET A 17 -9.33 -5.22 23.38
CA MET A 17 -9.51 -4.45 22.16
C MET A 17 -8.16 -4.54 21.45
N THR A 18 -7.81 -5.75 20.98
CA THR A 18 -7.14 -5.86 19.69
C THR A 18 -8.06 -5.13 18.73
N THR A 19 -7.85 -3.84 18.58
CA THR A 19 -7.93 -3.24 17.26
C THR A 19 -7.05 -4.16 16.44
N ARG A 20 -7.70 -5.10 15.75
CA ARG A 20 -7.08 -5.91 14.73
C ARG A 20 -6.58 -4.85 13.76
N SER A 21 -5.33 -4.43 13.96
CA SER A 21 -4.50 -3.77 12.97
C SER A 21 -4.39 -4.82 11.89
N THR A 22 -5.46 -4.91 11.12
CA THR A 22 -5.47 -5.55 9.83
C THR A 22 -4.35 -4.78 9.15
N PRO A 23 -3.20 -5.41 8.83
CA PRO A 23 -2.26 -4.74 7.95
C PRO A 23 -3.12 -4.30 6.78
N PRO A 24 -3.11 -3.01 6.39
CA PRO A 24 -3.97 -2.56 5.30
C PRO A 24 -3.66 -3.49 4.14
N LYS A 25 -4.59 -4.41 3.87
CA LYS A 25 -4.53 -5.28 2.72
C LYS A 25 -4.44 -4.26 1.59
N PRO A 26 -3.36 -4.21 0.80
CA PRO A 26 -3.20 -3.18 -0.19
C PRO A 26 -4.38 -3.33 -1.14
N VAL A 27 -5.39 -2.50 -0.90
CA VAL A 27 -6.59 -2.47 -1.71
C VAL A 27 -6.09 -1.88 -3.00
N ALA A 28 -6.08 -2.69 -4.05
CA ALA A 28 -6.13 -2.18 -5.40
C ALA A 28 -7.35 -1.25 -5.45
N GLY A 29 -7.18 0.06 -5.23
CA GLY A 29 -8.33 0.96 -5.16
C GLY A 29 -8.24 2.26 -4.38
N ALA A 30 -7.07 2.72 -3.91
CA ALA A 30 -6.97 4.04 -3.27
C ALA A 30 -5.98 4.97 -3.98
N TYR A 31 -5.95 4.95 -5.32
CA TYR A 31 -5.24 6.00 -6.03
C TYR A 31 -5.93 7.33 -5.76
N VAL A 32 -5.17 8.31 -5.29
CA VAL A 32 -5.65 9.66 -5.00
C VAL A 32 -5.73 10.41 -6.33
N ASP A 33 -6.94 10.73 -6.78
CA ASP A 33 -7.18 11.53 -8.00
C ASP A 33 -6.40 11.05 -9.24
N ALA A 34 -6.15 9.74 -9.35
CA ALA A 34 -5.45 9.19 -10.50
C ALA A 34 -6.30 9.34 -11.77
N PRO A 35 -5.72 9.85 -12.87
CA PRO A 35 -6.40 9.85 -14.14
C PRO A 35 -6.65 8.40 -14.59
N ALA A 36 -7.84 8.18 -15.15
CA ALA A 36 -8.24 6.89 -15.69
C ALA A 36 -7.22 6.40 -16.73
N ILE A 37 -6.77 5.16 -16.57
CA ILE A 37 -5.83 4.52 -17.50
C ILE A 37 -6.63 3.70 -18.49
N HIS A 38 -6.51 4.06 -19.76
CA HIS A 38 -7.15 3.41 -20.90
C HIS A 38 -6.12 2.57 -21.65
N ARG A 39 -6.30 1.24 -21.69
CA ARG A 39 -5.34 0.32 -22.32
C ARG A 39 -5.07 0.67 -23.78
N GLU A 40 -6.11 1.07 -24.50
CA GLU A 40 -6.10 1.49 -25.89
C GLU A 40 -5.30 2.77 -26.16
N ARG A 41 -5.00 3.56 -25.11
CA ARG A 41 -4.20 4.79 -25.19
C ARG A 41 -2.76 4.59 -24.71
N LEU A 42 -2.43 3.42 -24.16
CA LEU A 42 -1.08 3.11 -23.71
C LEU A 42 -0.21 2.66 -24.87
N SER A 43 1.04 3.10 -24.86
CA SER A 43 2.06 2.59 -25.77
C SER A 43 2.45 1.15 -25.43
N THR A 44 3.02 0.44 -26.40
CA THR A 44 3.54 -0.92 -26.21
C THR A 44 4.57 -1.00 -25.08
N GLN A 45 5.37 0.06 -24.87
CA GLN A 45 6.34 0.10 -23.78
C GLN A 45 5.69 0.18 -22.40
N GLN A 46 4.59 0.95 -22.28
CA GLN A 46 3.85 1.07 -21.02
C GLN A 46 3.13 -0.23 -20.69
N LEU A 47 2.50 -0.87 -21.68
CA LEU A 47 1.87 -2.19 -21.53
C LEU A 47 2.87 -3.28 -21.14
N ALA A 48 4.11 -3.19 -21.63
CA ALA A 48 5.19 -4.07 -21.24
C ALA A 48 5.80 -3.75 -19.86
N GLY A 49 5.28 -2.76 -19.13
CA GLY A 49 5.81 -2.33 -17.84
C GLY A 49 7.18 -1.64 -17.92
N ARG A 50 7.60 -1.19 -19.10
CA ARG A 50 8.91 -0.56 -19.35
C ARG A 50 8.89 0.96 -19.24
N SER A 51 7.72 1.56 -19.11
CA SER A 51 7.54 2.99 -18.88
C SER A 51 6.34 3.29 -18.00
N CYS A 52 6.39 4.44 -17.33
CA CYS A 52 5.32 4.90 -16.45
C CYS A 52 4.00 4.99 -17.21
N CYS A 53 2.95 4.38 -16.67
CA CYS A 53 1.63 4.35 -17.30
C CYS A 53 0.97 5.73 -17.45
N TRP A 54 1.40 6.75 -16.70
CA TRP A 54 0.84 8.11 -16.78
C TRP A 54 1.70 9.10 -17.59
N CYS A 55 3.01 9.14 -17.36
CA CYS A 55 3.88 10.14 -17.96
C CYS A 55 4.90 9.59 -18.97
N SER A 56 4.90 8.27 -19.23
CA SER A 56 5.88 7.58 -20.08
C SER A 56 7.34 7.71 -19.61
N GLY A 57 7.60 8.21 -18.39
CA GLY A 57 8.93 8.26 -17.78
C GLY A 57 9.45 6.88 -17.35
N THR A 58 10.61 6.85 -16.71
CA THR A 58 11.22 5.63 -16.18
C THR A 58 10.31 5.00 -15.11
N PRO A 59 9.87 3.75 -15.27
CA PRO A 59 9.02 3.09 -14.29
C PRO A 59 9.85 2.72 -13.07
N ASP A 60 9.21 2.66 -11.91
CA ASP A 60 9.83 2.13 -10.70
C ASP A 60 9.05 0.86 -10.26
N PRO A 61 9.68 -0.32 -10.24
CA PRO A 61 9.05 -1.60 -9.91
C PRO A 61 8.37 -1.62 -8.53
N ARG A 62 8.80 -0.73 -7.63
CA ARG A 62 8.21 -0.58 -6.30
C ARG A 62 6.78 -0.05 -6.36
N PHE A 63 6.36 0.59 -7.45
CA PHE A 63 5.04 1.21 -7.55
C PHE A 63 4.18 0.53 -8.63
N PRO A 64 3.72 -0.72 -8.41
CA PRO A 64 2.83 -1.38 -9.33
C PRO A 64 1.46 -0.70 -9.34
N VAL A 65 0.86 -0.62 -10.52
CA VAL A 65 -0.45 -0.02 -10.75
C VAL A 65 -1.42 -1.11 -11.21
N PRO A 66 -1.99 -1.92 -10.29
CA PRO A 66 -2.96 -2.99 -10.61
C PRO A 66 -4.34 -2.46 -11.04
N ILE A 67 -4.40 -1.57 -12.03
CA ILE A 67 -5.65 -1.06 -12.60
C ILE A 67 -6.16 -2.00 -13.70
N LEU A 68 -5.24 -2.61 -14.46
CA LEU A 68 -5.52 -3.59 -15.50
C LEU A 68 -5.10 -4.97 -15.00
N ARG A 69 -6.08 -5.87 -14.82
CA ARG A 69 -5.88 -7.20 -14.21
C ARG A 69 -4.83 -8.08 -14.90
N ASP A 70 -4.50 -7.79 -16.16
CA ASP A 70 -3.62 -8.60 -17.00
C ASP A 70 -2.33 -7.87 -17.43
N ASP A 71 -2.10 -6.62 -17.02
CA ASP A 71 -0.90 -5.86 -17.38
C ASP A 71 -0.11 -5.44 -16.14
N ALA A 72 1.19 -5.71 -16.16
CA ALA A 72 2.12 -5.23 -15.15
C ALA A 72 2.48 -3.76 -15.43
N LEU A 73 1.56 -2.86 -15.08
CA LEU A 73 1.80 -1.43 -15.17
C LEU A 73 2.54 -0.94 -13.92
N TYR A 74 3.44 0.01 -14.14
CA TYR A 74 4.21 0.64 -13.07
C TYR A 74 4.12 2.15 -13.19
N ALA A 75 4.16 2.82 -12.04
CA ALA A 75 4.34 4.26 -11.96
C ALA A 75 5.80 4.61 -11.73
N CYS A 76 6.21 5.80 -12.15
CA CYS A 76 7.46 6.39 -11.69
C CYS A 76 7.26 7.01 -10.30
N THR A 77 8.34 7.19 -9.53
CA THR A 77 8.30 7.79 -8.17
C THR A 77 7.49 9.09 -8.08
N PRO A 78 7.62 10.10 -8.97
CA PRO A 78 6.84 11.33 -8.84
C PRO A 78 5.34 11.12 -9.08
N CYS A 79 4.96 10.28 -10.05
CA CYS A 79 3.55 9.95 -10.27
C CYS A 79 2.99 9.08 -9.15
N ALA A 80 3.80 8.19 -8.58
CA ALA A 80 3.42 7.38 -7.44
C ALA A 80 3.08 8.26 -6.22
N SER A 81 3.92 9.25 -5.90
CA SER A 81 3.66 10.21 -4.84
C SER A 81 2.44 11.10 -5.12
N MET A 82 2.27 11.53 -6.38
CA MET A 82 1.15 12.38 -6.78
C MET A 82 -0.19 11.67 -6.68
N TYR A 83 -0.25 10.41 -7.11
CA TYR A 83 -1.49 9.64 -7.21
C TYR A 83 -1.66 8.61 -6.09
N GLY A 84 -0.81 8.64 -5.06
CA GLY A 84 -0.90 7.73 -3.91
C GLY A 84 -0.68 6.25 -4.24
N VAL A 85 0.17 5.92 -5.21
CA VAL A 85 0.53 4.52 -5.49
C VAL A 85 1.39 4.01 -4.33
N ALA A 86 0.89 2.99 -3.63
CA ALA A 86 1.62 2.37 -2.54
C ALA A 86 2.89 1.68 -3.08
N ALA A 87 4.03 1.94 -2.44
CA ALA A 87 5.22 1.14 -2.66
C ALA A 87 4.95 -0.27 -2.16
N VAL A 88 5.20 -1.27 -2.99
CA VAL A 88 5.36 -2.66 -2.54
C VAL A 88 6.83 -2.83 -2.17
N ASP A 89 7.06 -3.41 -0.99
CA ASP A 89 8.40 -3.83 -0.62
C ASP A 89 8.78 -4.98 -1.54
N VAL A 90 9.69 -4.72 -2.48
CA VAL A 90 10.28 -5.76 -3.32
C VAL A 90 11.38 -6.41 -2.46
N ASP A 91 10.95 -7.19 -1.48
CA ASP A 91 11.84 -8.05 -0.70
C ASP A 91 12.49 -9.03 -1.69
N GLN A 92 13.81 -8.93 -1.81
CA GLN A 92 14.66 -9.57 -2.83
C GLN A 92 15.29 -10.85 -2.30
#